data_AF-A0A817WU42-F1
#
_entry.id   AF-A0A817WU42-F1
#
_cell.length_a   1.000
_cell.length_b   1.000
_cell.length_c   1.000
_cell.angle_alpha   90.00
_cell.angle_beta   90.00
_cell.angle_gamma   90.00
#
_symmetry.space_group_name_H-M   'P 1'
#
loop_
_entity.id
_entity.type
_entity.pdbx_description
1 polymer ?
#
loop_
_entity_poly.entity_id
_entity_poly.type
_entity_poly.pdbx_seq_one_letter_code
_entity_poly.pdbx_strand_id
1 'polypeptide(L)'
;MLSKGVDAVLKLIKSKWPEAVDIISISGNYCIDKKPSALNWIDGRGKSVVAEAIVSNDILEQVLKTDANRLVELNQSKNLLGSIMAGSIGGFNAHAANIVAAMFIACGQDAAQIVSSSNCLTWLEATGTDKRDLYISCTMYSLEVGTIGGGTKLLAQKACLKMLGIDNSLANISGENSCQLARLICSTVLASELSLLSALTTNDLVQSHLRLNRGTTFSNQIQ
;
A
#
# COMPACT_ATOMS: atom_id res chain seq x y z
N MET A 1 13.56 -10.19 15.05
CA MET A 1 14.22 -11.38 14.46
C MET A 1 15.47 -10.97 13.69
N LEU A 2 15.34 -10.19 12.62
CA LEU A 2 16.48 -9.79 11.77
C LEU A 2 17.61 -9.12 12.55
N SER A 3 17.32 -8.16 13.43
CA SER A 3 18.33 -7.50 14.26
C SER A 3 19.14 -8.48 15.12
N LYS A 4 18.53 -9.58 15.61
CA LYS A 4 19.27 -10.60 16.37
C LYS A 4 20.26 -11.35 15.48
N GLY A 5 19.87 -11.65 14.23
CA GLY A 5 20.76 -12.27 13.26
C GLY A 5 21.92 -11.34 12.87
N VAL A 6 21.62 -10.08 12.60
CA VAL A 6 22.64 -9.05 12.29
C VAL A 6 23.62 -8.87 13.44
N ASP A 7 23.14 -8.78 14.69
CA ASP A 7 24.01 -8.68 15.87
C ASP A 7 24.99 -9.85 15.98
N ALA A 8 24.52 -11.08 15.74
CA ALA A 8 25.39 -12.27 15.75
C ALA A 8 26.45 -12.23 14.64
N VAL A 9 26.07 -11.80 13.43
CA VAL A 9 26.99 -11.66 12.29
C VAL A 9 28.02 -10.56 12.55
N LEU A 10 27.60 -9.40 13.08
CA LEU A 10 28.49 -8.30 13.41
C LEU A 10 29.53 -8.73 14.47
N LYS A 11 29.11 -9.46 15.51
CA LYS A 11 30.01 -10.03 16.52
C LYS A 11 31.04 -10.97 15.90
N LEU A 12 30.62 -11.82 14.95
CA LEU A 12 31.53 -12.70 14.22
C LEU A 12 32.54 -11.91 13.38
N ILE A 13 32.10 -10.88 12.66
CA ILE A 13 32.98 -10.00 11.87
C ILE A 13 34.01 -9.32 12.79
N LYS A 14 33.57 -8.71 13.90
CA LYS A 14 34.47 -8.07 14.87
C LYS A 14 35.48 -9.06 15.45
N SER A 15 35.10 -10.32 15.71
CA SER A 15 36.04 -11.33 16.19
C SER A 15 37.12 -11.72 15.16
N LYS A 16 36.81 -11.62 13.86
CA LYS A 16 37.77 -11.92 12.78
C LYS A 16 38.70 -10.75 12.47
N TRP A 17 38.23 -9.52 12.66
CA TRP A 17 38.97 -8.29 12.38
C TRP A 17 38.86 -7.28 13.53
N PRO A 18 39.41 -7.60 14.72
CA PRO A 18 39.19 -6.81 15.94
C PRO A 18 39.73 -5.38 15.84
N GLU A 19 40.86 -5.17 15.17
CA GLU A 19 41.51 -3.85 15.05
C GLU A 19 41.02 -3.04 13.84
N ALA A 20 40.47 -3.70 12.82
CA ALA A 20 40.10 -3.05 11.55
C ALA A 20 38.61 -2.70 11.46
N VAL A 21 37.75 -3.32 12.25
CA VAL A 21 36.30 -3.09 12.23
C VAL A 21 35.86 -2.55 13.58
N ASP A 22 35.17 -1.41 13.59
CA ASP A 22 34.44 -0.93 14.76
C ASP A 22 32.94 -0.88 14.48
N ILE A 23 32.14 -1.33 15.44
CA ILE A 23 30.68 -1.43 15.30
C ILE A 23 30.05 -0.23 16.01
N ILE A 24 29.71 0.79 15.23
CA ILE A 24 29.08 2.01 15.75
C ILE A 24 27.59 1.77 16.09
N SER A 25 26.85 1.13 15.18
CA SER A 25 25.42 0.86 15.34
C SER A 25 25.00 -0.34 14.50
N ILE A 26 24.01 -1.09 15.00
CA ILE A 26 23.37 -2.17 14.25
C ILE A 26 22.49 -1.67 13.10
N SER A 27 22.05 -0.41 13.16
CA SER A 27 21.20 0.22 12.15
C SER A 27 21.78 1.56 11.76
N GLY A 28 22.51 1.59 10.64
CA GLY A 28 23.09 2.80 10.06
C GLY A 28 22.16 3.53 9.08
N ASN A 29 20.84 3.37 9.20
CA ASN A 29 19.86 3.87 8.22
C ASN A 29 20.11 3.40 6.78
N TYR A 30 20.60 2.16 6.61
CA TYR A 30 20.68 1.50 5.30
C TYR A 30 19.69 0.31 5.21
N CYS A 31 18.68 0.30 6.07
CA CYS A 31 17.64 -0.73 6.11
C CYS A 31 16.55 -0.55 5.04
N ILE A 32 15.84 0.58 4.85
CA ILE A 32 15.62 1.76 5.71
C ILE A 32 14.27 1.59 6.46
N ASP A 33 14.27 1.62 7.79
CA ASP A 33 13.07 1.42 8.62
C ASP A 33 12.35 2.72 8.94
N LYS A 34 11.07 2.85 8.56
CA LYS A 34 10.17 3.98 8.94
C LYS A 34 10.60 5.36 8.43
N LYS A 35 11.45 5.40 7.40
CA LYS A 35 11.84 6.64 6.71
C LYS A 35 11.68 6.44 5.19
N PRO A 36 11.37 7.51 4.43
CA PRO A 36 11.30 7.41 2.97
C PRO A 36 12.70 7.09 2.41
N SER A 37 12.76 6.22 1.41
CA SER A 37 14.02 5.84 0.78
C SER A 37 13.83 5.24 -0.61
N ALA A 38 14.69 5.65 -1.54
CA ALA A 38 14.82 5.02 -2.85
C ALA A 38 15.26 3.55 -2.77
N LEU A 39 16.06 3.15 -1.76
CA LEU A 39 16.48 1.75 -1.58
C LEU A 39 15.27 0.84 -1.37
N ASN A 40 14.35 1.23 -0.49
CA ASN A 40 13.14 0.45 -0.26
C ASN A 40 12.26 0.37 -1.52
N TRP A 41 12.28 1.41 -2.37
CA TRP A 41 11.53 1.44 -3.63
C TRP A 41 12.15 0.54 -4.70
N ILE A 42 13.48 0.56 -4.84
CA ILE A 42 14.21 -0.13 -5.91
C ILE A 42 14.49 -1.59 -5.54
N ASP A 43 15.05 -1.83 -4.36
CA ASP A 43 15.48 -3.17 -3.92
C ASP A 43 14.36 -3.92 -3.18
N GLY A 44 13.30 -3.22 -2.81
CA GLY A 44 12.18 -3.74 -2.04
C GLY A 44 12.49 -3.90 -0.55
N ARG A 45 11.44 -4.08 0.26
CA ARG A 45 11.57 -4.36 1.71
C ARG A 45 10.32 -5.04 2.27
N GLY A 46 10.49 -6.20 2.89
CA GLY A 46 9.34 -6.96 3.40
C GLY A 46 8.71 -7.81 2.29
N LYS A 47 7.56 -7.40 1.76
CA LYS A 47 6.83 -8.10 0.70
C LYS A 47 6.69 -7.19 -0.53
N SER A 48 7.13 -7.68 -1.68
CA SER A 48 6.85 -7.07 -2.98
C SER A 48 5.63 -7.75 -3.58
N VAL A 49 4.57 -6.99 -3.86
CA VAL A 49 3.28 -7.51 -4.29
C VAL A 49 2.72 -6.68 -5.43
N VAL A 50 2.15 -7.37 -6.41
CA VAL A 50 1.34 -6.78 -7.48
C VAL A 50 -0.09 -7.31 -7.37
N ALA A 51 -1.07 -6.42 -7.56
CA ALA A 51 -2.46 -6.77 -7.79
C ALA A 51 -2.89 -6.17 -9.13
N GLU A 52 -3.70 -6.89 -9.90
CA GLU A 52 -4.21 -6.43 -11.18
C GLU A 52 -5.65 -6.89 -11.42
N ALA A 53 -6.37 -6.15 -12.25
CA ALA A 53 -7.74 -6.48 -12.65
C ALA A 53 -8.06 -5.90 -14.03
N ILE A 54 -9.03 -6.52 -14.71
CA ILE A 54 -9.70 -5.95 -15.87
C ILE A 54 -11.12 -5.57 -15.44
N VAL A 55 -11.51 -4.31 -15.65
CA VAL A 55 -12.82 -3.75 -15.34
C VAL A 55 -13.55 -3.51 -16.66
N SER A 56 -14.66 -4.21 -16.86
CA SER A 56 -15.46 -4.09 -18.09
C SER A 56 -16.08 -2.70 -18.22
N ASN A 57 -16.28 -2.23 -19.45
CA ASN A 57 -16.96 -0.96 -19.76
C ASN A 57 -18.29 -0.78 -19.02
N ASP A 58 -19.11 -1.84 -18.91
CA ASP A 58 -20.40 -1.77 -18.23
C ASP A 58 -20.26 -1.38 -16.74
N ILE A 59 -19.22 -1.86 -16.06
CA ILE A 59 -18.93 -1.51 -14.66
C ILE A 59 -18.42 -0.06 -14.58
N LEU A 60 -17.56 0.36 -15.52
CA LEU A 60 -17.06 1.72 -15.58
C LEU A 60 -18.21 2.73 -15.71
N GLU A 61 -19.16 2.48 -16.63
CA GLU A 61 -20.29 3.38 -16.88
C GLU A 61 -21.37 3.30 -15.79
N GLN A 62 -21.74 2.08 -15.36
CA GLN A 62 -22.89 1.90 -14.48
C GLN A 62 -22.53 2.07 -13.01
N VAL A 63 -21.32 1.71 -12.58
CA VAL A 63 -20.91 1.78 -11.16
C VAL A 63 -20.02 2.99 -10.93
N LEU A 64 -18.96 3.13 -11.73
CA LEU A 64 -17.93 4.15 -11.51
C LEU A 64 -18.21 5.49 -12.20
N LYS A 65 -19.27 5.54 -13.02
CA LYS A 65 -19.78 6.72 -13.73
C LYS A 65 -18.72 7.41 -14.59
N THR A 66 -17.78 6.64 -15.13
CA THR A 66 -16.65 7.13 -15.91
C THR A 66 -16.35 6.22 -17.10
N ASP A 67 -15.29 6.50 -17.85
CA ASP A 67 -14.81 5.68 -18.97
C ASP A 67 -13.30 5.41 -18.86
N ALA A 68 -12.83 4.36 -19.53
CA ALA A 68 -11.45 3.91 -19.44
C ALA A 68 -10.44 4.99 -19.87
N ASN A 69 -10.73 5.72 -20.94
CA ASN A 69 -9.80 6.71 -21.49
C ASN A 69 -9.59 7.89 -20.53
N ARG A 70 -10.66 8.41 -19.93
CA ARG A 70 -10.57 9.45 -18.90
C ARG A 70 -9.76 9.02 -17.68
N LEU A 71 -9.94 7.78 -17.23
CA LEU A 71 -9.18 7.24 -16.11
C LEU A 71 -7.69 7.10 -16.44
N VAL A 72 -7.35 6.62 -17.65
CA VAL A 72 -5.97 6.53 -18.13
C VAL A 72 -5.32 7.92 -18.19
N GLU A 73 -6.00 8.90 -18.80
CA GLU A 73 -5.51 10.28 -18.91
C GLU A 73 -5.28 10.91 -17.52
N LEU A 74 -6.23 10.73 -16.60
CA LEU A 74 -6.07 11.20 -15.23
C LEU A 74 -4.89 10.51 -14.53
N ASN A 75 -4.75 9.19 -14.64
CA ASN A 75 -3.65 8.48 -13.98
C ASN A 75 -2.28 8.93 -14.49
N GLN A 76 -2.13 9.11 -15.81
CA GLN A 76 -0.90 9.61 -16.41
C GLN A 76 -0.58 11.04 -15.94
N SER A 77 -1.59 11.92 -15.92
CA SER A 77 -1.38 13.32 -15.55
C SER A 77 -1.13 13.49 -14.04
N LYS A 78 -1.88 12.78 -13.20
CA LYS A 78 -1.84 12.89 -11.74
C LYS A 78 -0.76 12.00 -11.12
N ASN A 79 -0.92 10.69 -11.24
CA ASN A 79 -0.14 9.72 -10.47
C ASN A 79 1.27 9.56 -11.04
N LEU A 80 1.45 9.76 -12.35
CA LEU A 80 2.77 9.75 -12.98
C LEU A 80 3.37 11.15 -13.08
N LEU A 81 2.90 11.98 -14.02
CA LEU A 81 3.51 13.28 -14.30
C LEU A 81 3.49 14.21 -13.08
N GLY A 82 2.35 14.32 -12.39
CA GLY A 82 2.24 15.12 -11.18
C GLY A 82 3.22 14.68 -10.09
N SER A 83 3.35 13.38 -9.85
CA SER A 83 4.30 12.82 -8.87
C SER A 83 5.76 13.03 -9.28
N ILE A 84 6.08 12.93 -10.58
CA ILE A 84 7.41 13.25 -11.13
C ILE A 84 7.74 14.72 -10.87
N MET A 85 6.82 15.63 -11.21
CA MET A 85 7.00 17.07 -10.99
C MET A 85 7.16 17.42 -9.51
N ALA A 86 6.53 16.66 -8.61
CA ALA A 86 6.65 16.82 -7.17
C ALA A 86 7.94 16.22 -6.57
N GLY A 87 8.76 15.51 -7.37
CA GLY A 87 9.96 14.83 -6.86
C GLY A 87 9.64 13.63 -5.96
N SER A 88 8.49 12.98 -6.16
CA SER A 88 8.06 11.82 -5.39
C SER A 88 8.93 10.60 -5.69
N ILE A 89 9.29 9.84 -4.64
CA ILE A 89 9.96 8.54 -4.76
C ILE A 89 9.04 7.49 -4.15
N GLY A 90 8.50 6.60 -4.99
CA GLY A 90 7.60 5.53 -4.59
C GLY A 90 6.13 5.93 -4.38
N GLY A 91 5.81 7.23 -4.44
CA GLY A 91 4.44 7.73 -4.32
C GLY A 91 3.78 8.00 -5.68
N PHE A 92 3.66 6.99 -6.54
CA PHE A 92 3.04 7.08 -7.88
C PHE A 92 1.60 6.51 -7.84
N ASN A 93 0.80 7.00 -6.89
CA ASN A 93 -0.55 6.52 -6.59
C ASN A 93 -1.43 7.67 -6.09
N ALA A 94 -2.72 7.43 -5.94
CA ALA A 94 -3.64 8.44 -5.46
C ALA A 94 -3.67 8.54 -3.93
N HIS A 95 -3.88 7.42 -3.23
CA HIS A 95 -4.02 7.39 -1.78
C HIS A 95 -3.74 6.02 -1.14
N ALA A 96 -2.77 5.25 -1.65
CA ALA A 96 -2.42 3.94 -1.09
C ALA A 96 -2.17 3.98 0.43
N ALA A 97 -1.58 5.07 0.93
CA ALA A 97 -1.34 5.28 2.36
C ALA A 97 -2.61 5.21 3.23
N ASN A 98 -3.77 5.66 2.73
CA ASN A 98 -5.03 5.60 3.48
C ASN A 98 -5.43 4.14 3.78
N ILE A 99 -5.38 3.29 2.76
CA ILE A 99 -5.74 1.88 2.90
C ILE A 99 -4.71 1.13 3.73
N VAL A 100 -3.42 1.37 3.48
CA VAL A 100 -2.35 0.77 4.28
C VAL A 100 -2.51 1.15 5.74
N ALA A 101 -2.77 2.42 6.06
CA ALA A 101 -3.00 2.87 7.43
C ALA A 101 -4.21 2.18 8.09
N ALA A 102 -5.35 2.14 7.41
CA ALA A 102 -6.56 1.51 7.92
C ALA A 102 -6.34 0.02 8.22
N MET A 103 -5.75 -0.71 7.26
CA MET A 103 -5.43 -2.12 7.41
C MET A 103 -4.40 -2.36 8.51
N PHE A 104 -3.36 -1.52 8.61
CA PHE A 104 -2.31 -1.65 9.60
C PHE A 104 -2.84 -1.48 11.02
N ILE A 105 -3.65 -0.45 11.26
CA ILE A 105 -4.25 -0.18 12.56
C ILE A 105 -5.23 -1.29 12.95
N ALA A 106 -6.11 -1.70 12.03
CA ALA A 106 -7.10 -2.74 12.29
C ALA A 106 -6.44 -4.11 12.56
N CYS A 107 -5.39 -4.46 11.81
CA CYS A 107 -4.74 -5.77 11.87
C CYS A 107 -3.52 -5.81 12.82
N GLY A 108 -3.28 -4.77 13.62
CA GLY A 108 -2.20 -4.76 14.62
C GLY A 108 -0.78 -4.77 14.06
N GLN A 109 -0.61 -4.15 12.90
CA GLN A 109 0.69 -3.91 12.27
C GLN A 109 1.37 -2.68 12.91
N ASP A 110 2.63 -2.43 12.57
CA ASP A 110 3.36 -1.23 13.02
C ASP A 110 3.00 -0.04 12.13
N ALA A 111 2.13 0.85 12.64
CA ALA A 111 1.67 2.02 11.89
C ALA A 111 2.81 2.99 11.50
N ALA A 112 3.95 2.99 12.18
CA ALA A 112 5.07 3.83 11.75
C ALA A 112 5.70 3.33 10.44
N GLN A 113 5.46 2.08 10.06
CA GLN A 113 5.95 1.50 8.80
C GLN A 113 5.06 1.85 7.60
N ILE A 114 3.95 2.58 7.79
CA ILE A 114 3.13 3.13 6.69
C ILE A 114 4.02 3.93 5.73
N VAL A 115 5.02 4.65 6.25
CA VAL A 115 5.96 5.47 5.46
C VAL A 115 6.56 4.73 4.26
N SER A 116 7.03 3.50 4.46
CA SER A 116 7.61 2.65 3.40
C SER A 116 6.57 1.70 2.81
N SER A 117 5.61 1.25 3.62
CA SER A 117 4.57 0.31 3.21
C SER A 117 3.54 0.91 2.26
N SER A 118 3.43 2.24 2.17
CA SER A 118 2.55 2.93 1.22
C SER A 118 3.19 3.22 -0.13
N ASN A 119 4.44 2.81 -0.35
CA ASN A 119 5.06 2.89 -1.68
C ASN A 119 4.23 2.07 -2.67
N CYS A 120 3.70 2.73 -3.69
CA CYS A 120 2.80 2.12 -4.67
C CYS A 120 2.91 2.84 -6.02
N LEU A 121 2.98 2.04 -7.08
CA LEU A 121 2.76 2.46 -8.47
C LEU A 121 1.39 1.97 -8.93
N THR A 122 0.52 2.90 -9.30
CA THR A 122 -0.78 2.64 -9.91
C THR A 122 -0.69 2.83 -11.42
N TRP A 123 -1.01 1.77 -12.17
CA TRP A 123 -0.92 1.76 -13.63
C TRP A 123 -2.26 1.40 -14.27
N LEU A 124 -2.64 2.14 -15.31
CA LEU A 124 -3.92 2.00 -16.00
C LEU A 124 -3.71 1.97 -17.50
N GLU A 125 -4.42 1.09 -18.20
CA GLU A 125 -4.44 1.00 -19.66
C GLU A 125 -5.87 0.72 -20.17
N ALA A 126 -6.25 1.32 -21.29
CA ALA A 126 -7.46 0.94 -22.00
C ALA A 126 -7.20 -0.36 -22.79
N THR A 127 -8.04 -1.36 -22.59
CA THR A 127 -7.89 -2.72 -23.13
C THR A 127 -9.17 -3.19 -23.82
N GLY A 128 -9.13 -4.40 -24.40
CA GLY A 128 -10.20 -4.94 -25.24
C GLY A 128 -10.10 -4.50 -26.70
N THR A 129 -10.92 -5.08 -27.57
CA THR A 129 -10.88 -4.83 -29.02
C THR A 129 -11.26 -3.40 -29.39
N ASP A 130 -12.13 -2.77 -28.60
CA ASP A 130 -12.63 -1.41 -28.79
C ASP A 130 -11.99 -0.38 -27.82
N LYS A 131 -11.04 -0.81 -26.98
CA LYS A 131 -10.39 0.01 -25.94
C LYS A 131 -11.36 0.64 -24.94
N ARG A 132 -12.44 -0.06 -24.60
CA ARG A 132 -13.44 0.41 -23.62
C ARG A 132 -13.32 -0.22 -22.25
N ASP A 133 -12.65 -1.37 -22.14
CA ASP A 133 -12.35 -1.98 -20.85
C ASP A 133 -11.10 -1.33 -20.25
N LEU A 134 -10.97 -1.42 -18.93
CA LEU A 134 -9.82 -0.87 -18.20
C LEU A 134 -9.00 -1.98 -17.58
N TYR A 135 -7.72 -2.07 -17.95
CA TYR A 135 -6.72 -2.75 -17.14
C TYR A 135 -6.22 -1.79 -16.05
N ILE A 136 -6.16 -2.28 -14.82
CA ILE A 136 -5.57 -1.56 -13.69
C ILE A 136 -4.63 -2.49 -12.92
N SER A 137 -3.48 -1.97 -12.48
CA SER A 137 -2.61 -2.64 -11.54
C SER A 137 -2.06 -1.70 -10.47
N CYS A 138 -1.74 -2.28 -9.31
CA CYS A 138 -1.05 -1.63 -8.21
C CYS A 138 0.15 -2.48 -7.83
N THR A 139 1.33 -1.87 -7.80
CA THR A 139 2.59 -2.54 -7.43
C THR A 139 3.18 -1.89 -6.19
N MET A 140 3.38 -2.68 -5.15
CA MET A 140 3.91 -2.25 -3.85
C MET A 140 5.19 -3.06 -3.53
N TYR A 141 6.35 -2.41 -3.56
CA TYR A 141 7.65 -3.09 -3.41
C TYR A 141 8.14 -3.23 -1.96
N SER A 142 7.59 -2.44 -1.04
CA SER A 142 8.11 -2.34 0.33
C SER A 142 7.05 -2.55 1.42
N LEU A 143 6.14 -3.51 1.24
CA LEU A 143 5.05 -3.76 2.17
C LEU A 143 5.52 -4.60 3.38
N GLU A 144 5.56 -3.98 4.56
CA GLU A 144 6.08 -4.59 5.78
C GLU A 144 4.96 -5.08 6.68
N VAL A 145 4.61 -6.37 6.51
CA VAL A 145 3.48 -6.97 7.22
C VAL A 145 3.86 -8.27 7.91
N GLY A 146 3.17 -8.54 9.01
CA GLY A 146 3.34 -9.76 9.80
C GLY A 146 2.03 -10.16 10.47
N THR A 147 1.86 -11.47 10.67
CA THR A 147 0.65 -12.05 11.28
C THR A 147 0.92 -12.67 12.64
N ILE A 148 2.17 -12.62 13.11
CA ILE A 148 2.62 -13.12 14.40
C ILE A 148 3.57 -12.07 15.01
N GLY A 149 3.31 -11.66 16.25
CA GLY A 149 4.15 -10.70 16.99
C GLY A 149 3.60 -9.28 17.00
N GLY A 150 4.18 -8.43 17.85
CA GLY A 150 3.72 -7.04 18.00
C GLY A 150 2.25 -6.94 18.39
N GLY A 151 1.52 -6.02 17.75
CA GLY A 151 0.10 -5.75 17.98
C GLY A 151 -0.85 -6.89 17.57
N THR A 152 -0.42 -7.81 16.70
CA THR A 152 -1.24 -8.95 16.24
C THR A 152 -1.65 -9.92 17.34
N LYS A 153 -1.01 -9.86 18.52
CA LYS A 153 -1.34 -10.67 19.69
C LYS A 153 -2.58 -10.18 20.43
N LEU A 154 -2.95 -8.90 20.25
CA LEU A 154 -4.11 -8.31 20.92
C LEU A 154 -5.40 -8.89 20.34
N LEU A 155 -6.39 -9.14 21.22
CA LEU A 155 -7.60 -9.87 20.86
C LEU A 155 -8.41 -9.20 19.75
N ALA A 156 -8.53 -7.87 19.78
CA ALA A 156 -9.27 -7.10 18.78
C ALA A 156 -8.60 -7.20 17.39
N GLN A 157 -7.30 -6.96 17.31
CA GLN A 157 -6.53 -7.04 16.07
C GLN A 157 -6.50 -8.47 15.52
N LYS A 158 -6.44 -9.48 16.40
CA LYS A 158 -6.54 -10.88 16.03
C LYS A 158 -7.93 -11.23 15.45
N ALA A 159 -9.00 -10.61 15.95
CA ALA A 159 -10.33 -10.78 15.37
C ALA A 159 -10.40 -10.21 13.95
N CYS A 160 -9.81 -9.04 13.69
CA CYS A 160 -9.71 -8.47 12.35
C CYS A 160 -8.92 -9.37 11.39
N LEU A 161 -7.77 -9.91 11.83
CA LEU A 161 -7.01 -10.89 11.04
C LEU A 161 -7.85 -12.13 10.71
N LYS A 162 -8.62 -12.64 11.68
CA LYS A 162 -9.51 -13.79 11.47
C LYS A 162 -10.63 -13.47 10.47
N MET A 163 -11.19 -12.25 10.49
CA MET A 163 -12.18 -11.82 9.49
C MET A 163 -11.63 -11.85 8.06
N LEU A 164 -10.32 -11.60 7.91
CA LEU A 164 -9.61 -11.66 6.63
C LEU A 164 -9.21 -13.09 6.21
N GLY A 165 -9.66 -14.12 6.95
CA GLY A 165 -9.27 -15.51 6.71
C GLY A 165 -7.82 -15.82 7.09
N ILE A 166 -7.18 -14.94 7.87
CA ILE A 166 -5.82 -15.14 8.34
C ILE A 166 -5.89 -15.81 9.71
N ASP A 167 -5.96 -17.14 9.67
CA ASP A 167 -5.98 -18.00 10.85
C ASP A 167 -4.94 -19.12 10.73
N ASN A 168 -5.00 -20.10 11.64
CA ASN A 168 -4.08 -21.23 11.65
C ASN A 168 -4.33 -22.25 10.52
N SER A 169 -5.29 -22.06 9.61
CA SER A 169 -5.57 -22.99 8.52
C SER A 169 -4.41 -23.10 7.51
N LEU A 170 -3.64 -22.03 7.34
CA LEU A 170 -2.42 -22.00 6.51
C LEU A 170 -1.13 -22.28 7.32
N ALA A 171 -1.25 -22.78 8.55
CA ALA A 171 -0.12 -22.98 9.47
C ALA A 171 0.95 -23.96 8.94
N ASN A 172 0.64 -24.76 7.92
CA ASN A 172 1.57 -25.72 7.34
C ASN A 172 2.65 -25.09 6.45
N ILE A 173 2.49 -23.82 6.04
CA ILE A 173 3.48 -23.10 5.22
C ILE A 173 3.90 -21.82 5.94
N SER A 174 5.14 -21.82 6.44
CA SER A 174 5.70 -20.66 7.14
C SER A 174 5.68 -19.41 6.26
N GLY A 175 5.09 -18.33 6.78
CA GLY A 175 5.00 -17.05 6.10
C GLY A 175 3.79 -16.86 5.19
N GLU A 176 3.03 -17.91 4.85
CA GLU A 176 1.92 -17.79 3.89
C GLU A 176 0.84 -16.83 4.37
N ASN A 177 0.51 -16.84 5.67
CA ASN A 177 -0.41 -15.88 6.27
C ASN A 177 0.03 -14.41 6.06
N SER A 178 1.33 -14.13 6.15
CA SER A 178 1.85 -12.78 5.91
C SER A 178 1.82 -12.41 4.43
N CYS A 179 2.03 -13.38 3.53
CA CYS A 179 1.87 -13.20 2.09
C CYS A 179 0.39 -12.94 1.74
N GLN A 180 -0.54 -13.67 2.36
CA GLN A 180 -1.97 -13.48 2.15
C GLN A 180 -2.42 -12.10 2.63
N LEU A 181 -1.96 -11.64 3.81
CA LEU A 181 -2.22 -10.27 4.27
C LEU A 181 -1.69 -9.23 3.26
N ALA A 182 -0.48 -9.44 2.75
CA ALA A 182 0.14 -8.56 1.78
C ALA A 182 -0.67 -8.46 0.47
N ARG A 183 -1.16 -9.61 -0.04
CA ARG A 183 -2.06 -9.67 -1.20
C ARG A 183 -3.36 -8.93 -0.94
N LEU A 184 -4.01 -9.19 0.20
CA LEU A 184 -5.26 -8.52 0.57
C LEU A 184 -5.11 -7.00 0.67
N ILE A 185 -4.02 -6.51 1.27
CA ILE A 185 -3.74 -5.07 1.35
C ILE A 185 -3.57 -4.48 -0.05
N CYS A 186 -2.75 -5.10 -0.91
CA CYS A 186 -2.52 -4.60 -2.27
C CYS A 186 -3.80 -4.61 -3.11
N SER A 187 -4.62 -5.67 -3.02
CA SER A 187 -5.93 -5.73 -3.68
C SER A 187 -6.91 -4.67 -3.16
N THR A 188 -6.89 -4.37 -1.85
CA THR A 188 -7.72 -3.32 -1.27
C THR A 188 -7.25 -1.93 -1.70
N VAL A 189 -5.93 -1.72 -1.81
CA VAL A 189 -5.35 -0.50 -2.40
C VAL A 189 -5.83 -0.34 -3.83
N LEU A 190 -5.74 -1.39 -4.68
CA LEU A 190 -6.22 -1.35 -6.06
C LEU A 190 -7.70 -0.96 -6.16
N ALA A 191 -8.56 -1.60 -5.37
CA ALA A 191 -9.99 -1.28 -5.35
C ALA A 191 -10.24 0.19 -4.96
N SER A 192 -9.46 0.69 -3.99
CA SER A 192 -9.59 2.06 -3.52
C SER A 192 -9.00 3.10 -4.47
N GLU A 193 -7.91 2.78 -5.16
CA GLU A 193 -7.33 3.60 -6.24
C GLU A 193 -8.33 3.76 -7.38
N LEU A 194 -8.93 2.65 -7.84
CA LEU A 194 -9.98 2.67 -8.87
C LEU A 194 -11.15 3.57 -8.47
N SER A 195 -11.63 3.44 -7.24
CA SER A 195 -12.74 4.24 -6.73
C SER A 195 -12.40 5.73 -6.66
N LEU A 196 -11.25 6.10 -6.11
CA LEU A 196 -10.86 7.51 -5.97
C LEU A 196 -10.56 8.16 -7.32
N LEU A 197 -9.86 7.47 -8.22
CA LEU A 197 -9.61 7.97 -9.57
C LEU A 197 -10.92 8.19 -10.33
N SER A 198 -11.90 7.29 -10.18
CA SER A 198 -13.23 7.46 -10.79
C SER A 198 -14.01 8.64 -10.21
N ALA A 199 -13.91 8.90 -8.90
CA ALA A 199 -14.54 10.07 -8.28
C ALA A 199 -13.88 11.39 -8.70
N LEU A 200 -12.59 11.37 -9.05
CA LEU A 200 -11.85 12.52 -9.54
C LEU A 200 -12.19 12.87 -10.99
N THR A 201 -12.49 11.88 -11.84
CA THR A 201 -12.92 12.13 -13.23
C THR A 201 -14.36 12.64 -13.34
N THR A 202 -15.19 12.45 -12.31
CA THR A 202 -16.63 12.76 -12.31
C THR A 202 -16.99 14.04 -11.57
N ASN A 203 -16.02 14.80 -11.06
CA ASN A 203 -16.23 15.97 -10.19
C ASN A 203 -16.97 15.64 -8.85
N ASP A 204 -17.12 14.35 -8.53
CA ASP A 204 -17.87 13.85 -7.37
C ASP A 204 -17.07 13.92 -6.05
N LEU A 205 -15.76 14.17 -6.12
CA LEU A 205 -14.90 14.19 -4.92
C LEU A 205 -15.36 15.23 -3.90
N VAL A 206 -15.63 16.46 -4.32
CA VAL A 206 -16.04 17.54 -3.42
C VAL A 206 -17.39 17.22 -2.77
N GLN A 207 -18.36 16.74 -3.56
CA GLN A 207 -19.69 16.38 -3.07
C GLN A 207 -19.65 15.21 -2.08
N SER A 208 -18.84 14.19 -2.35
CA SER A 208 -18.68 13.02 -1.48
C SER A 208 -17.99 13.38 -0.16
N HIS A 209 -16.96 14.22 -0.18
CA HIS A 209 -16.32 14.73 1.03
C HIS A 209 -17.28 15.59 1.88
N LEU A 210 -18.07 16.46 1.25
CA LEU A 210 -19.07 17.27 1.97
C LEU A 210 -20.14 16.39 2.61
N ARG A 211 -20.63 15.37 1.91
CA ARG A 211 -21.70 14.49 2.40
C ARG A 211 -21.25 13.53 3.50
N LEU A 212 -20.10 12.88 3.34
CA LEU A 212 -19.68 11.77 4.20
C LEU A 212 -18.65 12.16 5.26
N ASN A 213 -17.83 13.19 5.00
CA ASN A 213 -16.73 13.55 5.89
C ASN A 213 -17.07 14.75 6.79
N ARG A 214 -18.09 15.56 6.44
CA ARG A 214 -18.50 16.74 7.22
C ARG A 214 -19.85 16.62 7.93
N GLY A 215 -20.60 15.53 7.71
CA GLY A 215 -21.96 15.37 8.23
C GLY A 215 -22.95 16.37 7.62
N THR A 216 -24.24 16.03 7.63
CA THR A 216 -25.38 16.75 7.03
C THR A 216 -25.71 18.12 7.67
N THR A 217 -24.71 18.88 8.12
CA THR A 217 -24.91 20.12 8.88
C THR A 217 -24.84 21.42 8.06
N PHE A 218 -24.54 21.36 6.75
CA PHE A 218 -24.33 22.58 5.93
C PHE A 218 -25.44 22.92 4.92
N SER A 219 -26.59 22.26 4.94
CA SER A 219 -27.66 22.49 3.95
C SER A 219 -28.77 23.47 4.38
N ASN A 220 -28.69 24.11 5.55
CA ASN A 220 -29.76 25.01 6.04
C ASN A 220 -29.37 26.49 6.23
N GLN A 221 -28.24 26.94 5.70
CA GLN A 221 -27.90 28.37 5.72
C GLN A 221 -27.32 28.76 4.38
N ILE A 222 -28.20 29.15 3.45
CA ILE A 222 -28.13 30.34 2.59
C ILE A 222 -29.46 30.30 1.81
N GLN A 223 -30.41 31.09 2.30
CA GLN A 223 -31.56 31.58 1.54
C GLN A 223 -31.34 33.08 1.34
#